data_AF-A0AAD4X927-F1
#
_entry.id   AF-A0AAD4X927-F1
#
_cell.length_a   1.000
_cell.length_b   1.000
_cell.length_c   1.000
_cell.angle_alpha   90.00
_cell.angle_beta   90.00
_cell.angle_gamma   90.00
#
_symmetry.space_group_name_H-M   'P 1'
#
loop_
_entity.id
_entity.type
_entity.pdbx_description
1 polymer ?
#
loop_
_entity_poly.entity_id
_entity_poly.type
_entity_poly.pdbx_seq_one_letter_code
_entity_poly.pdbx_strand_id
1 'polypeptide(L)'
;MRDTLLEVTQVQMPSSLRRLFCTLLSLWNPTRVRELWDEFLPHLIEDHLRSNTEQGAINLLLQEISSTLGPDLMKKYKFPAITEDVGTSGTNDLVMEEKSIHIPPKDLSAIGRLNNDQRHAFDR
;
A
#
# COMPACT_ATOMS: atom_id res chain seq x y z
N MET A 1 -11.41 1.26 -12.35
CA MET A 1 -10.14 1.66 -11.70
C MET A 1 -10.46 2.25 -10.35
N ARG A 2 -11.23 3.34 -10.30
CA ARG A 2 -11.72 3.93 -9.05
C ARG A 2 -12.44 2.92 -8.15
N ASP A 3 -13.43 2.19 -8.68
CA ASP A 3 -14.18 1.19 -7.90
C ASP A 3 -13.27 0.08 -7.36
N THR A 4 -12.33 -0.39 -8.18
CA THR A 4 -11.31 -1.39 -7.79
C THR A 4 -10.42 -0.88 -6.66
N LEU A 5 -9.96 0.38 -6.74
CA LEU A 5 -9.14 0.99 -5.70
C LEU A 5 -9.94 1.18 -4.40
N LEU A 6 -11.20 1.63 -4.51
CA LEU A 6 -12.10 1.84 -3.38
C LEU A 6 -12.43 0.55 -2.64
N GLU A 7 -12.65 -0.56 -3.36
CA GLU A 7 -12.84 -1.87 -2.74
C GLU A 7 -11.59 -2.29 -1.94
N VAL A 8 -10.42 -2.08 -2.52
CA VAL A 8 -9.15 -2.49 -1.93
C VAL A 8 -8.75 -1.64 -0.72
N THR A 9 -9.14 -0.36 -0.66
CA THR A 9 -8.89 0.47 0.54
C THR A 9 -9.58 -0.05 1.80
N GLN A 10 -10.62 -0.87 1.66
CA GLN A 10 -11.36 -1.44 2.80
C GLN A 10 -10.78 -2.77 3.30
N VAL A 11 -9.97 -3.45 2.49
CA VAL A 11 -9.62 -4.87 2.71
C VAL A 11 -8.13 -5.13 2.74
N GLN A 12 -7.32 -4.30 2.08
CA GLN A 12 -5.87 -4.54 1.96
C GLN A 12 -5.02 -3.49 2.68
N MET A 13 -3.76 -3.86 2.92
CA MET A 13 -2.75 -2.97 3.48
C MET A 13 -2.41 -1.83 2.51
N PRO A 14 -2.02 -0.65 3.01
CA PRO A 14 -1.60 0.48 2.19
C PRO A 14 -0.50 0.14 1.16
N SER A 15 0.46 -0.71 1.52
CA SER A 15 1.51 -1.18 0.60
C SER A 15 0.97 -1.98 -0.60
N SER A 16 -0.03 -2.84 -0.38
CA SER A 16 -0.71 -3.55 -1.48
C SER A 16 -1.55 -2.60 -2.34
N LEU A 17 -2.21 -1.62 -1.72
CA LEU A 17 -2.94 -0.57 -2.44
C LEU A 17 -2.00 0.25 -3.34
N ARG A 18 -0.82 0.64 -2.83
CA ARG A 18 0.24 1.35 -3.60
C ARG A 18 0.69 0.54 -4.81
N ARG A 19 0.97 -0.76 -4.63
CA ARG A 19 1.34 -1.66 -5.75
C ARG A 19 0.23 -1.74 -6.79
N LEU A 20 -1.02 -1.95 -6.37
CA LEU A 20 -2.17 -2.00 -7.27
C LEU A 20 -2.35 -0.69 -8.03
N PHE A 21 -2.22 0.45 -7.35
CA PHE A 21 -2.29 1.77 -7.96
C PHE A 21 -1.27 1.90 -9.09
N CYS A 22 0.00 1.55 -8.86
CA CYS A 22 1.03 1.54 -9.89
C CYS A 22 0.71 0.58 -11.05
N THR A 23 0.29 -0.64 -10.75
CA THR A 23 -0.06 -1.63 -11.78
C THR A 23 -1.19 -1.13 -12.68
N LEU A 24 -2.24 -0.54 -12.11
CA LEU A 24 -3.37 0.00 -12.87
C LEU A 24 -2.94 1.20 -13.73
N LEU A 25 -2.08 2.08 -13.21
CA LEU A 25 -1.53 3.20 -13.99
C LEU A 25 -0.69 2.74 -15.19
N SER A 26 0.12 1.68 -15.02
CA SER A 26 0.93 1.11 -16.10
C SER A 26 0.09 0.40 -17.16
N LEU A 27 -0.94 -0.34 -16.75
CA LEU A 27 -1.75 -1.15 -17.67
C LEU A 27 -2.82 -0.33 -18.40
N TRP A 28 -3.52 0.56 -17.70
CA TRP A 28 -4.78 1.12 -18.21
C TRP A 28 -4.64 2.54 -18.74
N ASN A 29 -3.50 3.19 -18.49
CA ASN A 29 -3.24 4.54 -18.95
C ASN A 29 -4.41 5.54 -18.75
N PRO A 30 -4.90 5.71 -17.51
CA PRO A 30 -6.04 6.57 -17.23
C PRO A 30 -5.74 8.05 -17.50
N THR A 31 -6.77 8.80 -17.88
CA THR A 31 -6.67 10.24 -18.25
C THR A 31 -6.71 11.18 -17.04
N ARG A 32 -7.35 10.78 -15.94
CA ARG A 32 -7.60 11.63 -14.76
C ARG A 32 -6.77 11.20 -13.54
N VAL A 33 -5.47 10.95 -13.75
CA VAL A 33 -4.57 10.45 -12.68
C VAL A 33 -4.46 11.40 -11.50
N ARG A 34 -4.46 12.72 -11.75
CA ARG A 34 -4.41 13.70 -10.66
C ARG A 34 -5.58 13.56 -9.69
N GLU A 35 -6.78 13.36 -10.21
CA GLU A 35 -7.97 13.21 -9.37
C GLU A 35 -7.96 11.90 -8.58
N LEU A 36 -7.52 10.80 -9.21
CA LEU A 36 -7.32 9.53 -8.52
C LEU A 36 -6.25 9.65 -7.44
N TRP A 37 -5.16 10.36 -7.72
CA TRP A 37 -4.13 10.64 -6.73
C TRP A 37 -4.72 11.40 -5.55
N ASP A 38 -5.41 12.53 -5.78
CA ASP A 38 -5.97 13.35 -4.69
C ASP A 38 -7.00 12.59 -3.85
N GLU A 39 -7.80 11.73 -4.49
CA GLU A 39 -8.80 10.91 -3.81
C GLU A 39 -8.17 9.81 -2.95
N PHE A 40 -7.19 9.09 -3.49
CA PHE A 40 -6.61 7.93 -2.81
C PHE A 40 -5.38 8.28 -1.97
N LEU A 41 -4.85 9.51 -2.07
CA LEU A 41 -3.65 9.94 -1.34
C LEU A 41 -3.71 9.62 0.16
N PRO A 42 -4.79 9.95 0.90
CA PRO A 42 -4.84 9.66 2.34
C PRO A 42 -4.68 8.17 2.68
N HIS A 43 -5.15 7.29 1.79
CA HIS A 43 -5.06 5.84 1.95
C HIS A 43 -3.68 5.30 1.53
N LEU A 44 -3.06 5.93 0.53
CA LEU A 44 -1.74 5.54 0.02
C LEU A 44 -0.60 5.87 0.98
N ILE A 45 -0.78 6.89 1.84
CA ILE A 45 0.23 7.34 2.82
C ILE A 45 -0.11 6.95 4.27
N GLU A 46 -1.19 6.22 4.50
CA GLU A 46 -1.75 5.98 5.84
C GLU A 46 -0.71 5.40 6.81
N ASP A 47 0.07 4.42 6.36
CA ASP A 47 1.12 3.79 7.16
C ASP A 47 2.35 4.68 7.30
N HIS A 48 2.73 5.42 6.26
CA HIS A 48 3.84 6.36 6.30
C HIS A 48 3.62 7.52 7.26
N LEU A 49 2.37 7.97 7.43
CA LEU A 49 2.00 9.04 8.36
C LEU A 49 2.25 8.69 9.84
N ARG A 50 2.41 7.41 10.18
CA ARG A 50 2.63 6.98 11.58
C ARG A 50 3.99 7.45 12.13
N SER A 51 4.97 7.64 11.26
CA SER A 51 6.35 7.95 11.62
C SER A 51 6.89 9.22 10.95
N ASN A 52 6.10 9.86 10.07
CA ASN A 52 6.55 10.96 9.23
C ASN A 52 5.54 12.12 9.23
N THR A 53 6.01 13.30 8.84
CA THR A 53 5.13 14.41 8.45
C THR A 53 4.35 14.04 7.18
N GLU A 54 3.25 14.75 6.92
CA GLU A 54 2.49 14.57 5.67
C GLU A 54 3.38 14.72 4.44
N GLN A 55 4.24 15.74 4.41
CA GLN A 55 5.16 15.96 3.30
C GLN A 55 6.19 14.81 3.18
N GLY A 56 6.73 14.32 4.30
CA GLY A 56 7.64 13.18 4.30
C GLY A 56 6.97 11.90 3.79
N ALA A 57 5.74 11.64 4.21
CA ALA A 57 4.95 10.49 3.77
C ALA A 57 4.62 10.54 2.26
N ILE A 58 4.30 11.73 1.73
CA ILE A 58 4.12 11.97 0.30
C ILE A 58 5.42 11.71 -0.47
N ASN A 59 6.56 12.20 0.03
CA ASN A 59 7.85 12.01 -0.61
C ASN A 59 8.26 10.52 -0.67
N LEU A 60 8.01 9.74 0.39
CA LEU A 60 8.21 8.29 0.40
C LEU A 60 7.32 7.60 -0.65
N LEU A 61 6.03 7.92 -0.68
CA LEU A 61 5.11 7.39 -1.68
C LEU A 61 5.58 7.71 -3.12
N LEU A 62 6.05 8.94 -3.36
CA LEU A 62 6.58 9.34 -4.67
C LEU A 62 7.85 8.58 -5.05
N GLN A 63 8.73 8.26 -4.10
CA GLN A 63 9.91 7.41 -4.36
C GLN A 63 9.51 6.00 -4.81
N GLU A 64 8.52 5.39 -4.14
CA GLU A 64 8.04 4.05 -4.48
C GLU A 64 7.29 3.98 -5.80
N ILE A 65 6.46 4.99 -6.08
CA ILE A 65 5.76 5.09 -7.36
C ILE A 65 6.76 5.34 -8.48
N SER A 66 7.76 6.21 -8.25
CA SER A 66 8.83 6.47 -9.21
C SER A 66 9.63 5.21 -9.55
N SER A 67 9.98 4.40 -8.55
CA SER A 67 10.70 3.14 -8.76
C SER A 67 9.88 2.10 -9.52
N THR A 68 8.55 2.12 -9.36
CA THR A 68 7.65 1.16 -10.01
C THR A 68 7.22 1.59 -11.42
N LEU A 69 6.88 2.85 -11.63
CA LEU A 69 6.36 3.38 -12.89
C LEU A 69 7.46 3.87 -13.84
N GLY A 70 8.61 4.26 -13.30
CA GLY A 70 9.71 4.84 -14.07
C GLY A 70 9.47 6.30 -14.50
N PRO A 71 10.53 6.95 -15.03
CA PRO A 71 10.55 8.39 -15.25
C PRO A 71 9.56 8.87 -16.33
N ASP A 72 9.23 8.04 -17.32
CA ASP A 72 8.35 8.43 -18.43
C ASP A 72 6.89 8.54 -17.98
N LEU A 73 6.41 7.56 -17.21
CA LEU A 73 5.07 7.59 -16.64
C LEU A 73 4.95 8.66 -15.54
N MET A 74 6.01 8.86 -14.75
CA MET A 74 6.06 9.96 -13.77
C MET A 74 5.82 11.32 -14.43
N LYS A 75 6.50 11.58 -15.56
CA LYS A 75 6.32 12.81 -16.35
C LYS A 75 4.94 12.87 -17.00
N LYS A 76 4.47 11.76 -17.59
CA LYS A 76 3.19 11.68 -18.29
C LYS A 76 2.02 12.05 -17.39
N TYR A 77 1.99 11.53 -16.17
CA TYR A 77 0.93 11.77 -15.21
C TYR A 77 1.12 13.03 -14.36
N LYS A 78 2.23 13.75 -14.57
CA LYS A 78 2.56 15.01 -13.90
C LYS A 78 2.54 14.85 -12.36
N PHE A 79 3.18 13.80 -11.87
CA PHE A 79 3.35 13.62 -10.43
C PHE A 79 4.20 14.76 -9.83
N PRO A 80 3.95 15.15 -8.57
CA PRO A 80 4.79 16.10 -7.86
C PRO A 80 6.25 15.65 -7.82
N ALA A 81 7.17 16.61 -7.77
CA ALA A 81 8.57 16.32 -7.50
C ALA A 81 8.78 16.05 -6.00
N ILE A 82 9.75 15.18 -5.69
CA ILE A 82 10.18 14.93 -4.32
C ILE A 82 10.89 16.19 -3.81
N THR A 83 10.42 16.74 -2.70
CA THR A 83 10.90 18.02 -2.15
C THR A 83 11.95 17.87 -1.05
N GLU A 84 12.01 16.69 -0.42
CA GLU A 84 12.94 16.37 0.66
C GLU A 84 13.58 15.01 0.39
N ASP A 85 14.87 14.88 0.70
CA ASP A 85 15.55 13.59 0.71
C ASP A 85 15.13 12.82 1.96
N VAL A 86 13.97 12.17 1.88
CA VAL A 86 13.55 11.22 2.92
C VAL A 86 14.33 9.95 2.66
N GLY A 87 15.24 9.61 3.60
CA GLY A 87 16.21 8.53 3.44
C GLY A 87 15.61 7.23 2.91
N THR A 88 16.40 6.49 2.15
CA THR A 88 16.00 5.26 1.45
C THR A 88 15.55 4.15 2.41
N SER A 89 14.29 4.15 2.84
CA SER A 89 13.68 3.00 3.55
C SER A 89 13.03 2.01 2.56
N GLY A 90 13.19 2.21 1.25
CA GLY A 90 12.24 1.68 0.26
C GLY A 90 12.36 0.23 -0.20
N THR A 91 13.36 -0.56 0.23
CA THR A 91 13.53 -1.94 -0.34
C THR A 91 13.61 -3.07 0.68
N ASN A 92 14.13 -2.82 1.88
CA ASN A 92 14.18 -3.84 2.94
C ASN A 92 12.92 -3.87 3.81
N ASP A 93 12.10 -2.81 3.77
CA ASP A 93 11.00 -2.60 4.71
C ASP A 93 9.69 -3.29 4.28
N LEU A 94 9.46 -3.47 2.98
CA LEU A 94 8.29 -4.19 2.45
C LEU A 94 8.23 -5.65 2.94
N VAL A 95 9.39 -6.27 3.20
CA VAL A 95 9.50 -7.64 3.75
C VAL A 95 9.33 -7.64 5.27
N MET A 96 9.62 -6.52 5.95
CA MET A 96 9.33 -6.36 7.38
C MET A 96 7.86 -6.04 7.64
N GLU A 97 7.21 -5.30 6.74
CA GLU A 97 5.79 -4.93 6.85
C GLU A 97 4.86 -6.16 6.83
N GLU A 98 5.16 -7.18 6.00
CA GLU A 98 4.43 -8.47 5.98
C GLU A 98 4.56 -9.24 7.31
N LYS A 99 5.67 -9.07 8.03
CA LYS A 99 5.89 -9.72 9.35
C LYS A 99 5.24 -8.97 10.51
N SER A 100 4.76 -7.75 10.29
CA SER A 100 4.16 -6.88 11.31
C SER A 100 2.62 -6.85 11.25
N ILE A 101 2.01 -7.87 10.64
CA ILE A 101 0.56 -8.01 10.61
C ILE A 101 0.09 -8.41 12.02
N HIS A 102 -0.54 -7.48 12.72
CA HIS A 102 -1.11 -7.73 14.04
C HIS A 102 -2.34 -8.64 13.90
N ILE A 103 -2.20 -9.90 14.32
CA ILE A 103 -3.31 -10.87 14.33
C ILE A 103 -4.38 -10.37 15.31
N PRO A 104 -5.62 -10.11 14.85
CA PRO A 104 -6.71 -9.71 15.74
C PRO A 104 -6.95 -10.75 16.83
N PRO A 105 -7.19 -10.34 18.09
CA PRO A 105 -7.46 -11.28 19.18
C PRO A 105 -8.70 -12.16 18.94
N LYS A 106 -9.63 -11.70 18.09
CA LYS A 106 -10.79 -12.50 17.63
C LYS A 106 -10.35 -13.70 16.80
N ASP A 107 -9.34 -13.56 15.95
CA ASP A 107 -8.83 -14.64 15.10
C ASP A 107 -8.03 -15.64 15.95
N LEU A 108 -7.29 -15.16 16.97
CA LEU A 108 -6.65 -16.03 17.96
C LEU A 108 -7.68 -16.86 18.75
N SER A 109 -8.83 -16.27 19.07
CA SER A 109 -9.91 -16.98 19.79
C SER A 109 -10.61 -18.04 18.95
N ALA A 110 -10.50 -17.99 17.62
CA ALA A 110 -11.11 -18.95 16.71
C ALA A 110 -10.50 -20.36 16.83
N ILE A 111 -9.27 -20.47 17.36
CA ILE A 111 -8.62 -21.75 17.67
C ILE A 111 -9.46 -22.58 18.65
N GLY A 112 -10.17 -21.93 19.58
CA GLY A 112 -11.09 -22.58 20.51
C GLY A 112 -12.39 -23.11 19.89
N ARG A 113 -12.67 -22.77 18.62
CA ARG A 113 -13.88 -23.17 17.89
C ARG A 113 -13.63 -24.25 16.82
N LEU A 114 -12.38 -24.72 16.71
CA LEU A 114 -12.01 -25.77 15.75
C LEU A 114 -12.70 -27.10 16.09
N ASN A 115 -13.20 -27.80 15.08
CA ASN A 115 -13.66 -29.17 15.26
C ASN A 115 -12.46 -30.14 15.36
N ASN A 116 -12.69 -31.41 15.69
CA ASN A 116 -11.62 -32.39 15.92
C ASN A 116 -10.66 -32.54 14.73
N ASP A 117 -11.19 -32.58 13.51
CA ASP A 117 -10.38 -32.76 12.30
C ASP A 117 -9.52 -31.51 12.01
N GLN A 118 -10.09 -30.32 12.21
CA GLN A 118 -9.39 -29.04 12.06
C GLN A 118 -8.33 -28.84 13.15
N ARG A 119 -8.63 -29.25 14.39
CA ARG A 119 -7.70 -29.18 15.53
C ARG A 119 -6.49 -30.09 15.29
N HIS A 120 -6.73 -31.31 14.84
CA HIS A 120 -5.67 -32.26 14.50
C HIS A 120 -4.81 -31.78 13.31
N ALA A 121 -5.38 -31.06 12.35
CA ALA A 121 -4.61 -30.47 11.26
C ALA A 121 -3.78 -29.25 11.70
N PHE A 122 -4.26 -28.48 12.66
CA PHE A 122 -3.60 -27.28 13.19
C PHE A 122 -2.44 -27.59 14.14
N ASP A 123 -2.59 -28.63 14.99
CA ASP A 123 -1.57 -29.04 15.97
C ASP A 123 -0.41 -29.86 15.35
N ARG A 124 -0.33 -29.94 14.01
CA ARG A 124 0.65 -30.75 13.26
C ARG A 124 1.82 -29.92 12.73
#